data_AF-A0A1C6RVZ5-F1
#
_entry.id   AF-A0A1C6RVZ5-F1
#
_cell.length_a   1.000
_cell.length_b   1.000
_cell.length_c   1.000
_cell.angle_alpha   90.00
_cell.angle_beta   90.00
_cell.angle_gamma   90.00
#
_symmetry.space_group_name_H-M   'P 1'
#
loop_
_entity.id
_entity.type
_entity.pdbx_description
1 polymer ?
#
loop_
_entity_poly.entity_id
_entity_poly.type
_entity_poly.pdbx_seq_one_letter_code
_entity_poly.pdbx_strand_id
1 'polypeptide(L)'
;MGVDAVLYRLVRAGPGQRRPSYVAAEVVPDPDDVLLDLLKRVRGGGPTPLLDRVDPLGELVVGAEAAPQLITELRCLTEVAREPAEVDQVRRITLLARRCLTNRDVEIRFEGD
;
A
#
# COMPACT_ATOMS: atom_id res chain seq x y z
N MET A 1 6.78 -10.17 11.19
CA MET A 1 6.62 -8.71 11.30
C MET A 1 6.13 -8.34 9.92
N GLY A 2 4.81 -8.22 9.81
CA GLY A 2 4.11 -8.10 8.54
C GLY A 2 4.12 -6.67 8.04
N VAL A 3 3.57 -6.45 6.86
CA VAL A 3 3.37 -5.09 6.33
C VAL A 3 1.91 -4.88 5.99
N ASP A 4 1.22 -4.11 6.81
CA ASP A 4 -0.17 -3.77 6.60
C ASP A 4 -0.31 -2.59 5.64
N ALA A 5 -1.29 -2.65 4.73
CA ALA A 5 -1.63 -1.55 3.84
C ALA A 5 -2.85 -0.80 4.37
N VAL A 6 -2.65 0.42 4.86
CA VAL A 6 -3.69 1.26 5.48
C VAL A 6 -4.03 2.43 4.56
N LEU A 7 -5.30 2.61 4.23
CA LEU A 7 -5.80 3.80 3.55
C LEU A 7 -6.18 4.85 4.58
N TYR A 8 -5.44 5.94 4.63
CA TYR A 8 -5.78 7.11 5.42
C TYR A 8 -6.55 8.12 4.59
N ARG A 9 -7.58 8.70 5.19
CA ARG A 9 -8.28 9.86 4.65
C ARG A 9 -7.87 11.10 5.41
N LEU A 10 -7.48 12.12 4.66
CA LEU A 10 -7.27 13.46 5.16
C LEU A 10 -8.62 14.06 5.58
N VAL A 11 -8.71 14.41 6.85
CA VAL A 11 -9.79 15.22 7.42
C VAL A 11 -9.23 16.62 7.58
N ARG A 12 -9.70 17.55 6.73
CA ARG A 12 -9.34 18.97 6.87
C ARG A 12 -9.81 19.43 8.25
N ALA A 13 -8.85 19.78 9.08
CA ALA A 13 -9.11 20.41 10.34
C ALA A 13 -9.69 21.81 10.09
N GLY A 14 -10.68 22.21 10.89
CA GLY A 14 -11.36 23.50 10.75
C GLY A 14 -10.43 24.71 10.84
N PRO A 15 -10.94 25.94 10.60
CA PRO A 15 -10.14 27.16 10.63
C PRO A 15 -9.52 27.36 12.03
N GLY A 16 -8.24 27.00 12.19
CA GLY A 16 -7.51 27.10 13.45
C GLY A 16 -6.47 25.99 13.69
N GLN A 17 -6.56 24.84 13.01
CA GLN A 17 -5.59 23.76 13.17
C GLN A 17 -4.54 23.76 12.05
N ARG A 18 -3.27 23.94 12.45
CA ARG A 18 -2.11 24.04 11.54
C ARG A 18 -1.66 22.70 10.95
N ARG A 19 -2.22 21.57 11.40
CA ARG A 19 -1.83 20.22 10.96
C ARG A 19 -3.02 19.46 10.36
N PRO A 20 -2.84 18.84 9.18
CA PRO A 20 -3.82 17.91 8.64
C PRO A 20 -4.07 16.75 9.60
N SER A 21 -5.33 16.36 9.80
CA SER A 21 -5.70 15.18 10.59
C SER A 21 -5.99 14.02 9.65
N TYR A 22 -5.57 12.82 10.01
CA TYR A 22 -5.77 11.61 9.21
C TYR A 22 -6.58 10.60 9.99
N VAL A 23 -7.50 9.92 9.32
CA VAL A 23 -8.26 8.81 9.90
C VAL A 23 -8.08 7.58 9.02
N ALA A 24 -7.79 6.43 9.63
CA ALA A 24 -7.77 5.16 8.92
C ALA A 24 -9.19 4.88 8.40
N ALA A 25 -9.32 4.81 7.08
CA ALA A 25 -10.59 4.56 6.41
C ALA A 25 -10.74 3.07 6.08
N GLU A 26 -9.65 2.39 5.78
CA GLU A 26 -9.62 0.97 5.43
C GLU A 26 -8.24 0.38 5.72
N VAL A 27 -8.20 -0.86 6.19
CA VAL A 27 -6.96 -1.58 6.50
C VAL A 27 -7.00 -2.90 5.74
N VAL A 28 -5.94 -3.19 4.99
CA VAL A 28 -5.67 -4.50 4.41
C VAL A 28 -4.48 -5.08 5.19
N PRO A 29 -4.74 -5.94 6.18
CA PRO A 29 -3.65 -6.55 6.94
C PRO A 29 -2.87 -7.52 6.06
N ASP A 30 -1.63 -7.81 6.44
CA ASP A 30 -0.79 -8.83 5.82
C ASP A 30 -0.67 -10.08 6.70
N PRO A 31 -1.71 -10.91 6.76
CA PRO A 31 -1.67 -12.14 7.53
C PRO A 31 -0.58 -13.06 6.97
N ASP A 32 0.14 -13.71 7.87
CA ASP A 32 1.18 -14.70 7.55
C ASP A 32 2.34 -14.15 6.70
N ASP A 33 2.61 -12.84 6.77
CA ASP A 33 3.70 -12.15 6.05
C ASP A 33 3.66 -12.35 4.51
N VAL A 34 2.47 -12.58 3.92
CA VAL A 34 2.27 -12.95 2.52
C VAL A 34 2.78 -11.89 1.54
N LEU A 35 2.40 -10.63 1.75
CA LEU A 35 2.87 -9.49 0.97
C LEU A 35 4.36 -9.31 1.17
N LEU A 36 4.83 -9.36 2.42
CA LEU A 36 6.25 -9.18 2.71
C LEU A 36 7.12 -10.24 2.01
N ASP A 37 6.70 -11.50 2.00
CA ASP A 37 7.43 -12.59 1.33
C ASP A 37 7.38 -12.50 -0.20
N LEU A 38 6.26 -12.05 -0.76
CA LEU A 38 6.17 -11.67 -2.18
C LEU A 38 7.17 -10.56 -2.52
N LEU A 39 7.23 -9.51 -1.71
CA LEU A 39 8.15 -8.38 -1.90
C LEU A 39 9.60 -8.82 -1.82
N LYS A 40 9.98 -9.64 -0.82
CA LYS A 40 11.34 -10.19 -0.72
C LYS A 40 11.75 -10.99 -1.97
N ARG A 41 10.79 -11.69 -2.60
CA ARG A 41 11.02 -12.52 -3.79
C ARG A 41 11.31 -11.69 -5.04
N VAL A 42 10.70 -10.51 -5.17
CA VAL A 42 10.88 -9.62 -6.33
C VAL A 42 11.89 -8.49 -6.10
N ARG A 43 12.28 -8.24 -4.83
CA ARG A 43 13.16 -7.14 -4.44
C ARG A 43 14.46 -7.16 -5.25
N GLY A 44 14.77 -6.02 -5.88
CA GLY A 44 15.97 -5.89 -6.71
C GLY A 44 15.86 -6.52 -8.11
N GLY A 45 14.69 -7.06 -8.48
CA GLY A 45 14.40 -7.56 -9.83
C GLY A 45 14.04 -6.46 -10.84
N GLY A 46 13.78 -5.23 -10.37
CA GLY A 46 13.49 -4.05 -11.21
C GLY A 46 12.03 -3.70 -11.55
N PRO A 47 11.01 -4.60 -11.50
CA PRO A 47 9.66 -4.23 -11.90
C PRO A 47 8.87 -3.48 -10.82
N THR A 48 9.40 -3.38 -9.60
CA THR A 48 8.68 -2.88 -8.41
C THR A 48 9.45 -1.81 -7.63
N PRO A 49 9.91 -0.71 -8.25
CA PRO A 49 10.78 0.27 -7.58
C PRO A 49 10.12 1.03 -6.41
N LEU A 50 8.79 1.18 -6.40
CA LEU A 50 8.07 1.79 -5.29
C LEU A 50 7.91 0.79 -4.14
N LEU A 51 7.48 -0.44 -4.45
CA LEU A 51 7.29 -1.49 -3.47
C LEU A 51 8.61 -2.00 -2.87
N ASP A 52 9.73 -1.85 -3.58
CA ASP A 52 11.08 -2.15 -3.06
C ASP A 52 11.46 -1.24 -1.88
N ARG A 53 10.79 -0.08 -1.75
CA ARG A 53 10.98 0.85 -0.61
C ARG A 53 10.16 0.48 0.62
N VAL A 54 9.30 -0.53 0.53
CA VAL A 54 8.55 -1.02 1.69
C VAL A 54 9.54 -1.61 2.70
N ASP A 55 9.50 -1.05 3.90
CA ASP A 55 10.33 -1.45 5.02
C ASP A 55 9.43 -2.05 6.11
N PRO A 56 9.63 -3.33 6.50
CA PRO A 56 8.87 -3.95 7.59
C PRO A 56 9.13 -3.32 8.96
N LEU A 57 10.10 -2.41 9.09
CA LEU A 57 10.34 -1.64 10.32
C LEU A 57 9.96 -0.15 10.19
N GLY A 58 9.39 0.23 9.04
CA GLY A 58 9.13 1.62 8.71
C GLY A 58 7.72 1.84 8.15
N GLU A 59 7.53 3.05 7.64
CA GLU A 59 6.32 3.41 6.89
C GLU A 59 6.68 3.84 5.47
N LEU A 60 5.90 3.39 4.48
CA LEU A 60 5.93 3.92 3.12
C LEU A 60 4.60 4.58 2.81
N VAL A 61 4.61 5.89 2.59
CA VAL A 61 3.44 6.68 2.20
C VAL A 61 3.34 6.78 0.68
N VAL A 62 2.18 6.42 0.14
CA VAL A 62 1.82 6.47 -1.28
C VAL A 62 0.59 7.35 -1.45
N GLY A 63 0.80 8.55 -1.99
CA GLY A 63 -0.28 9.45 -2.37
C GLY A 63 -0.90 9.11 -3.73
N ALA A 64 -1.96 9.83 -4.08
CA ALA A 64 -2.71 9.63 -5.33
C ALA A 64 -1.83 9.74 -6.60
N GLU A 65 -0.78 10.56 -6.60
CA GLU A 65 0.15 10.73 -7.73
C GLU A 65 0.97 9.46 -8.01
N ALA A 66 1.28 8.68 -6.96
CA ALA A 66 2.04 7.44 -7.06
C ALA A 66 1.13 6.19 -7.18
N ALA A 67 -0.20 6.35 -7.03
CA ALA A 67 -1.15 5.26 -7.14
C ALA A 67 -1.15 4.53 -8.50
N PRO A 68 -1.03 5.21 -9.66
CA PRO A 68 -0.93 4.52 -10.96
C PRO A 68 0.32 3.63 -11.07
N GLN A 69 1.45 4.11 -10.55
CA GLN A 69 2.68 3.34 -10.48
C GLN A 69 2.49 2.12 -9.56
N LEU A 70 1.95 2.32 -8.36
CA LEU A 70 1.64 1.24 -7.43
C LEU A 70 0.75 0.16 -8.06
N ILE A 71 -0.32 0.54 -8.78
CA ILE A 71 -1.20 -0.41 -9.48
C ILE A 71 -0.43 -1.23 -10.54
N THR A 72 0.51 -0.58 -11.24
CA THR A 72 1.35 -1.26 -12.24
C THR A 72 2.28 -2.27 -11.59
N GLU A 73 2.93 -1.88 -10.47
CA GLU A 73 3.82 -2.77 -9.72
C GLU A 73 3.07 -3.95 -9.08
N LEU A 74 1.86 -3.71 -8.55
CA LEU A 74 0.98 -4.78 -8.03
C LEU A 74 0.56 -5.77 -9.12
N ARG A 75 0.39 -5.31 -10.36
CA ARG A 75 0.14 -6.20 -11.49
C ARG A 75 1.33 -7.13 -11.73
N CYS A 76 2.56 -6.61 -11.68
CA CYS A 76 3.77 -7.43 -11.77
C CYS A 76 3.86 -8.44 -10.61
N LEU A 77 3.45 -8.06 -9.39
CA LEU A 77 3.36 -8.99 -8.27
C LEU A 77 2.34 -10.10 -8.49
N THR A 78 1.21 -9.81 -9.15
CA THR A 78 0.19 -10.81 -9.48
C THR A 78 0.73 -11.88 -10.44
N GLU A 79 1.65 -11.50 -11.34
CA GLU A 79 2.26 -12.43 -12.31
C GLU A 79 3.25 -13.42 -11.66
N VAL A 80 3.85 -13.04 -10.51
CA VAL A 80 4.77 -13.91 -9.76
C VAL A 80 4.12 -14.64 -8.59
N ALA A 81 2.88 -14.27 -8.25
CA ALA A 81 2.09 -14.92 -7.21
C ALA A 81 1.77 -16.36 -7.64
N ARG A 82 2.03 -17.30 -6.73
CA ARG A 82 1.87 -18.73 -6.91
C ARG A 82 0.69 -19.26 -6.12
N GLU A 83 0.42 -18.67 -4.97
CA GLU A 83 -0.64 -19.11 -4.07
C GLU A 83 -1.91 -18.26 -4.22
N PRO A 84 -3.11 -18.84 -4.03
CA PRO A 84 -4.36 -18.07 -4.05
C PRO A 84 -4.37 -16.93 -3.03
N ALA A 85 -3.77 -17.14 -1.86
CA ALA A 85 -3.65 -16.13 -0.81
C ALA A 85 -2.80 -14.92 -1.27
N GLU A 86 -1.69 -15.16 -1.98
CA GLU A 86 -0.84 -14.12 -2.56
C GLU A 86 -1.63 -13.28 -3.58
N VAL A 87 -2.39 -13.93 -4.47
CA VAL A 87 -3.22 -13.26 -5.47
C VAL A 87 -4.33 -12.42 -4.84
N ASP A 88 -5.02 -12.98 -3.84
CA ASP A 88 -6.08 -12.27 -3.13
C ASP A 88 -5.55 -11.06 -2.36
N GLN A 89 -4.36 -11.18 -1.76
CA GLN A 89 -3.72 -10.09 -1.03
C GLN A 89 -3.36 -8.93 -1.99
N VAL A 90 -2.70 -9.24 -3.11
CA VAL A 90 -2.36 -8.24 -4.13
C VAL A 90 -3.62 -7.59 -4.73
N ARG A 91 -4.70 -8.36 -4.90
CA ARG A 91 -5.98 -7.85 -5.38
C ARG A 91 -6.62 -6.86 -4.41
N ARG A 92 -6.60 -7.14 -3.09
CA ARG A 92 -7.12 -6.24 -2.05
C ARG A 92 -6.37 -4.91 -2.04
N ILE A 93 -5.03 -4.96 -2.10
CA ILE A 93 -4.18 -3.75 -2.16
C ILE A 93 -4.42 -2.99 -3.47
N THR A 94 -4.64 -3.68 -4.58
CA THR A 94 -4.98 -3.03 -5.86
C THR A 94 -6.31 -2.26 -5.78
N LEU A 95 -7.30 -2.80 -5.06
CA LEU A 95 -8.56 -2.09 -4.82
C LEU A 95 -8.35 -0.84 -3.96
N LEU A 96 -7.50 -0.90 -2.93
CA LEU A 96 -7.09 0.28 -2.15
C LEU A 96 -6.41 1.33 -3.04
N ALA A 97 -5.44 0.93 -3.85
CA ALA A 97 -4.71 1.82 -4.76
C ALA A 97 -5.65 2.51 -5.77
N ARG A 98 -6.66 1.80 -6.28
CA ARG A 98 -7.70 2.40 -7.12
C ARG A 98 -8.55 3.43 -6.38
N ARG A 99 -8.90 3.17 -5.12
CA ARG A 99 -9.61 4.17 -4.29
C ARG A 99 -8.76 5.42 -4.09
N CYS A 100 -7.46 5.24 -3.85
CA CYS A 100 -6.51 6.34 -3.74
C CYS A 100 -6.41 7.17 -5.03
N LEU A 101 -6.47 6.53 -6.19
CA LEU A 101 -6.49 7.24 -7.47
C LEU A 101 -7.74 8.11 -7.66
N THR A 102 -8.90 7.64 -7.19
CA THR A 102 -10.19 8.35 -7.34
C THR A 102 -10.40 9.49 -6.35
N ASN A 103 -9.65 9.52 -5.24
CA ASN A 103 -9.84 10.50 -4.18
C ASN A 103 -8.50 11.12 -3.79
N ARG A 104 -8.35 12.43 -3.99
CA ARG A 104 -7.09 13.14 -3.72
C ARG A 104 -6.85 13.44 -2.24
N ASP A 105 -7.88 13.28 -1.41
CA ASP A 105 -7.80 13.47 0.04
C ASP A 105 -7.52 12.13 0.76
N VAL A 106 -6.97 11.12 0.08
CA VAL A 106 -6.53 9.87 0.70
C VAL A 106 -5.11 9.50 0.29
N GLU A 107 -4.43 8.79 1.17
CA GLU A 107 -3.10 8.24 0.95
C GLU A 107 -3.04 6.82 1.52
N ILE A 108 -2.25 5.96 0.90
CA ILE A 108 -1.99 4.60 1.40
C ILE A 108 -0.68 4.65 2.18
N ARG A 109 -0.66 4.03 3.35
CA ARG A 109 0.55 3.80 4.13
C ARG A 109 0.77 2.31 4.25
N PHE A 110 1.94 1.86 3.84
CA PHE A 110 2.42 0.52 4.17
C PHE A 110 3.13 0.64 5.51
N GLU A 111 2.58 0.03 6.55
CA GLU A 111 3.05 0.10 7.92
C GLU A 111 3.59 -1.28 8.30
N GLY A 112 4.85 -1.35 8.74
CA GLY A 112 5.38 -2.54 9.38
C GLY A 112 4.79 -2.73 10.78
N ASP A 113 4.47 -3.97 11.15
CA ASP A 113 4.07 -4.38 12.51
C ASP A 113 5.28 -4.76 13.38
#